data_AF-A0A9E2JG35-F1
#
_entry.id   AF-A0A9E2JG35-F1
#
_cell.length_a   1.000
_cell.length_b   1.000
_cell.length_c   1.000
_cell.angle_alpha   90.00
_cell.angle_beta   90.00
_cell.angle_gamma   90.00
#
_symmetry.space_group_name_H-M   'P 1'
#
loop_
_entity.id
_entity.type
_entity.pdbx_description
1 polymer ?
#
loop_
_entity_poly.entity_id
_entity_poly.type
_entity_poly.pdbx_seq_one_letter_code
_entity_poly.pdbx_strand_id
1 'polypeptide(L)'
;MRHYVWNQRAVLLFLALLLVVGLVFVGCGGPPNPLTEIEKTLQGVPDFSVILSDMKVEGNFFKTYYHKYEIVLPEKKALPDWVEVPEEFFQQYLPFLGMTILTKKEGKIAGKVGPPGYDYVGDKRYGEWRRDSSGGSFWVFYGQYRLLSDLLHGPVYRSSYNNYYTNNRPYYGPNKEYGTTGTLTKSQRPDFYSRRMSKELTQKSSFSQRVNQRIGRTSTSVRSRSGSVGK
;
A
#
# COMPACT_ATOMS: atom_id res chain seq x y z
N MET A 1 -6.82 -27.81 63.87
CA MET A 1 -7.05 -26.73 62.87
C MET A 1 -5.78 -26.42 62.05
N ARG A 2 -5.20 -27.39 61.33
CA ARG A 2 -3.98 -27.16 60.53
C ARG A 2 -4.02 -27.73 59.11
N HIS A 3 -5.13 -28.36 58.69
CA HIS A 3 -5.23 -29.03 57.38
C HIS A 3 -5.94 -28.22 56.28
N TYR A 4 -6.52 -27.05 56.59
CA TYR A 4 -7.31 -26.29 55.62
C TYR A 4 -6.51 -25.26 54.79
N VAL A 5 -5.31 -24.87 55.26
CA VAL A 5 -4.53 -23.78 54.67
C VAL A 5 -3.77 -24.20 53.40
N TRP A 6 -3.48 -25.50 53.24
CA TRP A 6 -2.72 -26.01 52.09
C TRP A 6 -3.57 -26.00 50.80
N ASN A 7 -4.86 -26.30 50.92
CA ASN A 7 -5.79 -26.33 49.78
C ASN A 7 -6.06 -24.93 49.22
N GLN A 8 -6.13 -23.89 50.06
CA GLN A 8 -6.38 -22.52 49.57
C GLN A 8 -5.21 -21.97 48.75
N ARG A 9 -3.96 -22.27 49.15
CA ARG A 9 -2.77 -21.84 48.39
C ARG A 9 -2.65 -22.56 47.05
N ALA A 10 -2.98 -23.85 47.00
CA ALA A 10 -3.02 -24.62 45.76
C ALA A 10 -4.12 -24.14 44.81
N VAL A 11 -5.32 -23.84 45.33
CA VAL A 11 -6.45 -23.31 44.54
C VAL A 11 -6.15 -21.91 44.00
N LEU A 12 -5.54 -21.03 44.80
CA LEU A 12 -5.14 -19.69 44.35
C LEU A 12 -4.03 -19.74 43.28
N LEU A 13 -3.07 -20.66 43.41
CA LEU A 13 -2.04 -20.87 42.38
C LEU A 13 -2.63 -21.46 41.09
N PHE A 14 -3.61 -22.37 41.18
CA PHE A 14 -4.28 -22.95 40.02
C PHE A 14 -5.17 -21.93 39.28
N LEU A 15 -5.88 -21.08 40.03
CA LEU A 15 -6.65 -19.95 39.47
C LEU A 15 -5.76 -18.89 38.84
N ALA A 16 -4.61 -18.57 39.46
CA ALA A 16 -3.63 -17.66 38.88
C ALA A 16 -3.00 -18.23 37.60
N LEU A 17 -2.72 -19.55 37.55
CA LEU A 17 -2.23 -20.23 36.35
C LEU A 17 -3.27 -20.21 35.22
N LEU A 18 -4.55 -20.43 35.51
CA LEU A 18 -5.65 -20.33 34.53
C LEU A 18 -5.83 -18.90 34.01
N LEU A 19 -5.60 -17.88 34.83
CA LEU A 19 -5.69 -16.47 34.44
C LEU A 19 -4.49 -16.05 33.57
N VAL A 20 -3.29 -16.60 33.83
CA VAL A 20 -2.10 -16.43 32.99
C VAL A 20 -2.24 -17.17 31.65
N VAL A 21 -2.80 -18.39 31.65
CA VAL A 21 -3.06 -19.17 30.41
C VAL A 21 -4.18 -18.53 29.57
N GLY A 22 -5.19 -17.93 30.20
CA GLY A 22 -6.25 -17.18 29.51
C GLY A 22 -5.76 -15.90 28.81
N LEU A 23 -4.70 -15.27 29.32
CA LEU A 23 -4.07 -14.08 28.71
C LEU A 23 -3.14 -14.42 27.53
N VAL A 24 -2.73 -15.68 27.36
CA VAL A 24 -1.84 -16.10 26.27
C VAL A 24 -2.61 -16.45 24.98
N PHE A 25 -3.94 -16.56 25.04
CA PHE A 25 -4.80 -16.82 23.88
C PHE A 25 -5.52 -15.57 23.33
N VAL A 26 -4.95 -14.38 23.48
CA VAL A 26 -5.30 -13.27 22.56
C VAL A 26 -4.56 -13.52 21.25
N GLY A 27 -5.05 -14.52 20.51
CA GLY A 27 -4.56 -14.88 19.19
C GLY A 27 -4.78 -13.71 18.24
N CYS A 28 -3.68 -13.29 17.62
CA CYS A 28 -3.57 -12.21 16.64
C CYS A 28 -4.45 -12.49 15.41
N GLY A 29 -5.74 -12.19 15.48
CA GLY A 29 -6.67 -12.22 14.35
C GLY A 29 -6.64 -10.90 13.59
N GLY A 30 -5.48 -10.50 13.08
CA GLY A 30 -5.38 -9.36 12.17
C GLY A 30 -6.16 -9.63 10.87
N PRO A 31 -6.58 -8.59 10.13
CA PRO A 31 -7.25 -8.77 8.86
C PRO A 31 -6.40 -9.65 7.93
N PRO A 32 -7.02 -10.62 7.21
CA PRO A 32 -6.30 -11.59 6.38
C PRO A 32 -5.52 -10.88 5.27
N ASN A 33 -4.44 -11.52 4.80
CA ASN A 33 -3.67 -11.01 3.68
C ASN A 33 -4.56 -10.92 2.42
N PRO A 34 -4.83 -9.72 1.88
CA PRO A 34 -5.76 -9.53 0.77
C PRO A 34 -5.31 -10.23 -0.50
N LEU A 35 -4.00 -10.41 -0.70
CA LEU A 35 -3.48 -11.11 -1.89
C LEU A 35 -3.83 -12.59 -1.87
N THR A 36 -3.83 -13.22 -0.69
CA THR A 36 -4.23 -14.62 -0.53
C THR A 36 -5.72 -14.80 -0.81
N GLU A 37 -6.56 -13.83 -0.43
CA GLU A 37 -8.00 -13.85 -0.73
C GLU A 37 -8.27 -13.66 -2.23
N ILE A 38 -7.56 -12.73 -2.88
CA ILE A 38 -7.63 -12.54 -4.33
C ILE A 38 -7.20 -13.82 -5.06
N GLU A 39 -6.08 -14.43 -4.65
CA GLU A 39 -5.58 -15.68 -5.23
C GLU A 39 -6.61 -16.81 -5.10
N LYS A 40 -7.22 -16.96 -3.93
CA LYS A 40 -8.27 -17.95 -3.69
C LYS A 40 -9.51 -17.71 -4.56
N THR A 41 -9.93 -16.45 -4.69
CA THR A 41 -11.07 -16.06 -5.52
C THR A 41 -10.82 -16.32 -7.01
N LEU A 42 -9.57 -16.18 -7.45
CA LEU A 42 -9.12 -16.38 -8.83
C LEU A 42 -8.42 -17.73 -9.05
N GLN A 43 -8.61 -18.71 -8.17
CA GLN A 43 -7.89 -19.99 -8.24
C GLN A 43 -8.05 -20.69 -9.60
N GLY A 44 -9.24 -20.62 -10.21
CA GLY A 44 -9.57 -21.22 -11.50
C GLY A 44 -9.10 -20.40 -12.71
N VAL A 45 -8.51 -19.22 -12.49
CA VAL A 45 -7.92 -18.41 -13.57
C VAL A 45 -6.44 -18.77 -13.70
N PRO A 46 -5.98 -19.18 -14.90
CA PRO A 46 -4.59 -19.56 -15.11
C PRO A 46 -3.64 -18.36 -15.14
N ASP A 47 -4.09 -17.24 -15.74
CA ASP A 47 -3.28 -16.06 -16.02
C ASP A 47 -4.00 -14.80 -15.50
N PHE A 48 -3.39 -14.08 -14.56
CA PHE A 48 -3.87 -12.79 -14.06
C PHE A 48 -2.73 -11.96 -13.48
N SER A 49 -2.91 -10.64 -13.43
CA SER A 49 -2.03 -9.78 -12.62
C SER A 49 -2.85 -8.78 -11.79
N VAL A 50 -2.34 -8.44 -10.61
CA VAL A 50 -3.00 -7.55 -9.64
C VAL A 50 -2.17 -6.27 -9.51
N ILE A 51 -2.82 -5.15 -9.81
CA ILE A 51 -2.25 -3.81 -9.70
C ILE A 51 -2.74 -3.17 -8.40
N LEU A 52 -1.83 -2.59 -7.62
CA LEU A 52 -2.18 -1.73 -6.49
C LEU A 52 -2.65 -0.37 -7.02
N SER A 53 -3.93 -0.27 -7.34
CA SER A 53 -4.48 0.90 -8.04
C SER A 53 -4.66 2.13 -7.13
N ASP A 54 -4.95 1.92 -5.85
CA ASP A 54 -5.09 3.02 -4.88
C ASP A 54 -4.85 2.57 -3.43
N MET A 55 -4.64 3.55 -2.54
CA MET A 55 -4.43 3.38 -1.10
C MET A 55 -5.01 4.57 -0.33
N LYS A 56 -5.57 4.33 0.86
CA LYS A 56 -6.00 5.41 1.77
C LYS A 56 -5.82 5.03 3.22
N VAL A 57 -5.69 6.06 4.06
CA VAL A 57 -5.65 5.94 5.52
C VAL A 57 -6.77 6.80 6.10
N GLU A 58 -7.71 6.15 6.76
CA GLU A 58 -8.84 6.78 7.44
C GLU A 58 -8.64 6.78 8.96
N GLY A 59 -9.39 7.62 9.65
CA GLY A 59 -9.31 7.76 11.11
C GLY A 59 -8.28 8.79 11.59
N ASN A 60 -8.64 9.46 12.69
CA ASN A 60 -7.84 10.54 13.29
C ASN A 60 -7.02 10.06 14.49
N PHE A 61 -7.56 9.15 15.30
CA PHE A 61 -6.92 8.62 16.52
C PHE A 61 -6.52 7.16 16.37
N PHE A 62 -7.43 6.34 15.84
CA PHE A 62 -7.16 4.98 15.39
C PHE A 62 -7.18 4.99 13.87
N LYS A 63 -6.06 4.58 13.26
CA LYS A 63 -5.92 4.59 11.81
C LYS A 63 -6.38 3.26 11.24
N THR A 64 -7.19 3.33 10.18
CA THR A 64 -7.55 2.17 9.35
C THR A 64 -6.92 2.33 7.99
N TYR A 65 -6.32 1.27 7.48
CA TYR A 65 -5.56 1.27 6.24
C TYR A 65 -6.33 0.50 5.18
N TYR A 66 -6.42 1.06 3.97
CA TYR A 66 -7.15 0.44 2.87
C TYR A 66 -6.33 0.44 1.60
N HIS A 67 -6.46 -0.65 0.84
CA HIS A 67 -5.97 -0.80 -0.52
C HIS A 67 -7.15 -0.94 -1.49
N LYS A 68 -6.89 -0.59 -2.75
CA LYS A 68 -7.79 -0.84 -3.88
C LYS A 68 -7.01 -1.52 -5.00
N TYR A 69 -7.57 -2.60 -5.51
CA TYR A 69 -6.90 -3.47 -6.47
C TYR A 69 -7.59 -3.46 -7.82
N GLU A 70 -6.79 -3.52 -8.88
CA GLU A 70 -7.26 -3.70 -10.25
C GLU A 70 -6.68 -5.02 -10.78
N ILE A 71 -7.54 -5.93 -11.25
CA ILE A 71 -7.07 -7.19 -11.86
C ILE A 71 -7.03 -7.02 -13.37
N VAL A 72 -5.88 -7.35 -13.95
CA VAL A 72 -5.71 -7.49 -15.40
C VAL A 72 -6.01 -8.93 -15.78
N LEU A 73 -7.11 -9.10 -16.52
CA LEU A 73 -7.62 -10.36 -17.05
C LEU A 73 -8.07 -10.11 -18.50
N PRO A 74 -8.13 -11.16 -19.35
CA PRO A 74 -8.88 -11.09 -20.61
C PRO A 74 -10.38 -10.77 -20.39
N GLU A 75 -10.95 -11.25 -19.28
CA GLU A 75 -12.33 -10.97 -18.86
C GLU A 75 -12.36 -10.29 -17.50
N LYS A 76 -12.93 -9.09 -17.41
CA LYS A 76 -13.00 -8.33 -16.16
C LYS A 76 -13.84 -9.07 -15.11
N LYS A 77 -13.24 -9.39 -13.96
CA LYS A 77 -13.99 -9.75 -12.73
C LYS A 77 -13.94 -8.57 -11.76
N ALA A 78 -15.08 -8.24 -11.18
CA ALA A 78 -15.17 -7.20 -10.16
C ALA A 78 -14.59 -7.71 -8.83
N LEU A 79 -13.65 -6.97 -8.26
CA LEU A 79 -13.22 -7.11 -6.87
C LEU A 79 -13.96 -6.10 -5.99
N PRO A 80 -13.97 -6.29 -4.65
CA PRO A 80 -14.36 -5.25 -3.72
C PRO A 80 -13.56 -3.96 -3.96
N ASP A 81 -14.24 -2.80 -3.91
CA ASP A 81 -13.62 -1.53 -4.27
C ASP A 81 -12.50 -1.10 -3.29
N TRP A 82 -12.73 -1.26 -1.98
CA TRP A 82 -11.73 -1.00 -0.95
C TRP A 82 -11.63 -2.18 -0.01
N VAL A 83 -10.40 -2.60 0.27
CA VAL A 83 -10.09 -3.71 1.17
C VAL A 83 -9.27 -3.18 2.33
N GLU A 84 -9.73 -3.42 3.55
CA GLU A 84 -8.97 -3.11 4.76
C GLU A 84 -7.75 -4.03 4.86
N VAL A 85 -6.60 -3.46 5.24
CA VAL A 85 -5.34 -4.19 5.35
C VAL A 85 -4.63 -3.87 6.67
N PRO A 86 -3.81 -4.80 7.19
CA PRO A 86 -2.93 -4.51 8.32
C PRO A 86 -2.00 -3.32 8.02
N GLU A 87 -1.63 -2.55 9.05
CA GLU A 87 -0.71 -1.42 8.91
C GLU A 87 0.62 -1.85 8.30
N GLU A 88 1.18 -2.97 8.74
CA GLU A 88 2.44 -3.52 8.26
C GLU A 88 2.37 -3.84 6.76
N PHE A 89 1.24 -4.40 6.32
CA PHE A 89 0.98 -4.68 4.91
C PHE A 89 0.87 -3.37 4.10
N PHE A 90 0.17 -2.37 4.63
CA PHE A 90 0.10 -1.05 4.01
C PHE A 90 1.49 -0.43 3.83
N GLN A 91 2.32 -0.41 4.88
CA GLN A 91 3.67 0.16 4.82
C GLN A 91 4.57 -0.60 3.84
N GLN A 92 4.46 -1.93 3.81
CA GLN A 92 5.21 -2.78 2.88
C GLN A 92 4.90 -2.42 1.42
N TYR A 93 3.62 -2.19 1.09
CA TYR A 93 3.18 -1.93 -0.29
C TYR A 93 3.07 -0.44 -0.64
N LEU A 94 3.26 0.44 0.34
CA LEU A 94 3.24 1.90 0.16
C LEU A 94 4.15 2.40 -0.97
N PRO A 95 5.33 1.82 -1.29
CA PRO A 95 6.15 2.26 -2.42
C PRO A 95 5.58 1.89 -3.79
N PHE A 96 4.63 0.96 -3.86
CA PHE A 96 4.23 0.25 -5.08
C PHE A 96 2.89 0.72 -5.66
N LEU A 97 2.42 1.93 -5.33
CA LEU A 97 1.20 2.49 -5.94
C LEU A 97 1.33 2.50 -7.47
N GLY A 98 0.28 2.03 -8.14
CA GLY A 98 0.21 1.91 -9.60
C GLY A 98 1.02 0.76 -10.17
N MET A 99 1.64 -0.09 -9.36
CA MET A 99 2.46 -1.21 -9.82
C MET A 99 1.71 -2.53 -9.75
N THR A 100 2.15 -3.49 -10.57
CA THR A 100 1.75 -4.89 -10.43
C THR A 100 2.48 -5.49 -9.24
N ILE A 101 1.72 -6.08 -8.32
CA ILE A 101 2.24 -6.61 -7.05
C ILE A 101 2.07 -8.12 -6.91
N LEU A 102 1.23 -8.72 -7.75
CA LEU A 102 1.02 -10.16 -7.84
C LEU A 102 0.74 -10.51 -9.29
N THR A 103 1.39 -11.57 -9.78
CA THR A 103 1.11 -12.12 -11.11
C THR A 103 1.05 -13.63 -11.01
N LYS A 104 0.08 -14.22 -11.71
CA LYS A 104 -0.06 -15.65 -11.93
C LYS A 104 0.01 -15.90 -13.43
N LYS A 105 0.84 -16.85 -13.83
CA LYS A 105 0.96 -17.31 -15.21
C LYS A 105 1.06 -18.82 -15.22
N GLU A 106 0.32 -19.46 -16.13
CA GLU A 106 0.28 -20.91 -16.29
C GLU A 106 -0.05 -21.63 -14.98
N GLY A 107 -0.95 -21.06 -14.19
CA GLY A 107 -1.32 -21.64 -12.89
C GLY A 107 -0.32 -21.35 -11.76
N LYS A 108 0.85 -20.79 -12.05
CA LYS A 108 1.92 -20.53 -11.08
C LYS A 108 1.96 -19.06 -10.68
N ILE A 109 1.99 -18.79 -9.39
CA ILE A 109 2.31 -17.45 -8.88
C ILE A 109 3.76 -17.17 -9.24
N ALA A 110 3.95 -16.20 -10.12
CA ALA A 110 5.23 -15.82 -10.65
C ALA A 110 5.15 -14.34 -11.00
N GLY A 111 6.02 -13.55 -10.40
CA GLY A 111 6.01 -12.12 -10.65
C GLY A 111 6.83 -11.41 -9.61
N LYS A 112 7.51 -10.36 -10.05
CA LYS A 112 8.13 -9.38 -9.17
C LYS A 112 7.33 -8.10 -9.26
N VAL A 113 7.40 -7.30 -8.21
CA VAL A 113 6.76 -5.99 -8.24
C VAL A 113 7.33 -5.17 -9.40
N GLY A 114 6.46 -4.69 -10.28
CA GLY A 114 6.90 -4.07 -11.52
C GLY A 114 5.83 -3.22 -12.18
N PRO A 115 6.17 -2.55 -13.28
CA PRO A 115 5.19 -1.76 -14.01
C PRO A 115 4.06 -2.65 -14.55
N PRO A 116 2.82 -2.16 -14.62
CA PRO A 116 1.71 -2.87 -15.26
C PRO A 116 2.08 -3.42 -16.64
N GLY A 117 1.72 -4.68 -16.90
CA GLY A 117 1.95 -5.33 -18.20
C GLY A 117 3.35 -5.93 -18.41
N TYR A 118 4.36 -5.57 -17.60
CA TYR A 118 5.75 -6.05 -17.80
C TYR A 118 5.89 -7.57 -17.64
N ASP A 119 5.07 -8.21 -16.81
CA ASP A 119 5.11 -9.66 -16.63
C ASP A 119 4.73 -10.44 -17.91
N TYR A 120 4.02 -9.82 -18.86
CA TYR A 120 3.65 -10.44 -20.13
C TYR A 120 4.64 -10.12 -21.26
N VAL A 121 5.56 -9.18 -21.05
CA VAL A 121 6.61 -8.84 -22.01
C VAL A 121 7.61 -10.01 -22.09
N GLY A 122 8.03 -10.34 -23.30
CA GLY A 122 8.97 -11.44 -23.58
C GLY A 122 8.32 -12.81 -23.73
N ASP A 123 7.04 -12.96 -23.40
CA ASP A 123 6.29 -14.18 -23.59
C ASP A 123 5.65 -14.24 -24.98
N LYS A 124 6.09 -15.20 -25.80
CA LYS A 124 5.66 -15.34 -27.21
C LYS A 124 4.17 -15.61 -27.38
N ARG A 125 3.45 -16.02 -26.32
CA ARG A 125 2.00 -16.18 -26.37
C ARG A 125 1.27 -14.84 -26.49
N TYR A 126 1.90 -13.78 -25.99
CA TYR A 126 1.29 -12.45 -25.86
C TYR A 126 1.78 -11.47 -26.92
N GLY A 127 2.96 -11.68 -27.50
CA GLY A 127 3.54 -10.75 -28.46
C GLY A 127 4.91 -11.13 -28.98
N GLU A 128 5.60 -10.16 -29.56
CA GLU A 128 6.90 -10.34 -30.18
C GLU A 128 7.81 -9.12 -30.02
N TRP A 129 9.12 -9.33 -30.13
CA TRP A 129 10.11 -8.25 -30.24
C TRP A 129 10.18 -7.76 -31.68
N ARG A 130 9.94 -6.47 -31.91
CA ARG A 130 10.11 -5.81 -33.21
C ARG A 130 11.32 -4.88 -33.19
N ARG A 131 11.93 -4.70 -34.35
CA ARG A 131 13.02 -3.73 -34.54
C ARG A 131 12.45 -2.36 -34.93
N ASP A 132 13.02 -1.30 -34.37
CA ASP A 132 12.79 0.07 -34.84
C ASP A 132 13.83 0.46 -35.91
N SER A 133 13.60 1.62 -36.54
CA SER A 133 14.49 2.18 -37.57
C SER A 133 15.88 2.56 -37.04
N SER A 134 16.05 2.69 -35.72
CA SER A 134 17.34 2.97 -35.06
C SER A 134 18.12 1.70 -34.65
N GLY A 135 17.60 0.50 -34.98
CA GLY A 135 18.22 -0.78 -34.63
C GLY A 135 17.91 -1.27 -33.21
N GLY A 136 17.11 -0.53 -32.45
CA GLY A 136 16.58 -0.97 -31.16
C GLY A 136 15.55 -2.08 -31.32
N SER A 137 15.26 -2.81 -30.23
CA SER A 137 14.16 -3.79 -30.18
C SER A 137 13.16 -3.41 -29.11
N PHE A 138 11.88 -3.37 -29.46
CA PHE A 138 10.78 -3.07 -28.55
C PHE A 138 9.71 -4.16 -28.60
N TRP A 139 8.99 -4.34 -27.51
CA TRP A 139 7.94 -5.34 -27.39
C TRP A 139 6.63 -4.84 -28.01
N VAL A 140 5.95 -5.72 -28.73
CA VAL A 140 4.62 -5.47 -29.30
C VAL A 140 3.70 -6.63 -28.94
N PHE A 141 2.60 -6.34 -28.25
CA PHE A 141 1.54 -7.31 -28.01
C PHE A 141 0.74 -7.60 -29.28
N TYR A 142 0.26 -8.84 -29.42
CA TYR A 142 -0.72 -9.19 -30.46
C TYR A 142 -2.02 -8.41 -30.25
N GLY A 143 -2.75 -8.12 -31.34
CA GLY A 143 -3.91 -7.23 -31.32
C GLY A 143 -5.00 -7.61 -30.31
N GLN A 144 -5.21 -8.91 -30.07
CA GLN A 144 -6.14 -9.43 -29.07
C GLN A 144 -5.79 -9.01 -27.62
N TYR A 145 -4.55 -8.58 -27.38
CA TYR A 145 -4.04 -8.11 -26.09
C TYR A 145 -3.84 -6.59 -26.08
N ARG A 146 -4.57 -5.82 -26.89
CA ARG A 146 -4.47 -4.35 -26.94
C ARG A 146 -4.57 -3.70 -25.55
N LEU A 147 -5.40 -4.25 -24.66
CA LEU A 147 -5.51 -3.77 -23.27
C LEU A 147 -4.19 -3.86 -22.50
N LEU A 148 -3.35 -4.87 -22.78
CA LEU A 148 -2.00 -4.94 -22.19
C LEU A 148 -1.08 -3.85 -22.74
N SER A 149 -1.23 -3.47 -24.01
CA SER A 149 -0.51 -2.33 -24.59
C SER A 149 -0.87 -1.02 -23.88
N ASP A 150 -2.15 -0.83 -23.56
CA ASP A 150 -2.63 0.37 -22.85
C ASP A 150 -2.01 0.49 -21.44
N LEU A 151 -1.67 -0.64 -20.80
CA LEU A 151 -1.00 -0.68 -19.50
C LEU A 151 0.49 -0.30 -19.52
N LEU A 152 1.18 -0.48 -20.66
CA LEU A 152 2.63 -0.22 -20.73
C LEU A 152 2.98 1.27 -20.76
N HIS A 153 2.00 2.14 -21.06
CA HIS A 153 2.15 3.60 -21.14
C HIS A 153 3.31 4.08 -22.02
N GLY A 154 3.73 3.25 -22.99
CA GLY A 154 4.84 3.51 -23.89
C GLY A 154 5.50 2.22 -24.40
N PRO A 155 6.41 2.32 -25.36
CA PRO A 155 7.16 1.17 -25.86
C PRO A 155 8.12 0.64 -24.79
N VAL A 156 8.10 -0.69 -24.59
CA VAL A 156 9.06 -1.37 -23.73
C VAL A 156 10.23 -1.85 -24.56
N TYR A 157 11.37 -1.19 -24.43
CA TYR A 157 12.60 -1.58 -25.10
C TYR A 157 13.28 -2.76 -24.41
N ARG A 158 13.91 -3.62 -25.21
CA ARG A 158 14.57 -4.85 -24.76
C ARG A 158 15.68 -4.60 -23.75
N SER A 159 16.41 -3.49 -23.88
CA SER A 159 17.43 -3.07 -22.92
C SER A 159 16.84 -2.82 -21.52
N SER A 160 15.78 -2.02 -21.44
CA SER A 160 15.05 -1.73 -20.20
C SER A 160 14.39 -2.98 -19.62
N TYR A 161 13.77 -3.81 -20.47
CA TYR A 161 13.17 -5.07 -20.07
C TYR A 161 14.20 -6.06 -19.51
N ASN A 162 15.40 -6.14 -20.07
CA ASN A 162 16.44 -7.02 -19.55
C ASN A 162 16.78 -6.65 -18.10
N ASN A 163 16.86 -5.36 -17.77
CA ASN A 163 17.07 -4.91 -16.39
C ASN A 163 15.92 -5.29 -15.47
N TYR A 164 14.68 -5.22 -15.94
CA TYR A 164 13.54 -5.78 -15.22
C TYR A 164 13.77 -7.28 -15.01
N TYR A 165 13.94 -8.06 -16.08
CA TYR A 165 13.98 -9.52 -16.08
C TYR A 165 15.10 -10.10 -15.20
N THR A 166 16.34 -9.60 -15.31
CA THR A 166 17.51 -10.18 -14.64
C THR A 166 17.58 -9.90 -13.14
N ASN A 167 16.92 -8.85 -12.66
CA ASN A 167 16.96 -8.47 -11.25
C ASN A 167 15.78 -9.04 -10.48
N ASN A 168 16.04 -9.57 -9.28
CA ASN A 168 15.01 -10.06 -8.36
C ASN A 168 14.57 -8.97 -7.36
N ARG A 169 14.36 -7.75 -7.86
CA ARG A 169 13.98 -6.58 -7.06
C ARG A 169 12.78 -5.87 -7.71
N PRO A 170 11.98 -5.12 -6.94
CA PRO A 170 10.98 -4.23 -7.51
C PRO A 170 11.59 -3.32 -8.58
N TYR A 171 10.94 -3.23 -9.73
CA TYR A 171 11.41 -2.43 -10.86
C TYR A 171 10.49 -1.25 -11.11
N TYR A 172 11.04 -0.04 -11.03
CA TYR A 172 10.26 1.20 -11.12
C TYR A 172 10.29 1.84 -12.51
N GLY A 173 10.71 1.09 -13.53
CA GLY A 173 11.02 1.64 -14.86
C GLY A 173 12.46 2.15 -14.96
N PRO A 174 12.96 2.39 -16.18
CA PRO A 174 14.31 2.91 -16.42
C PRO A 174 14.55 4.27 -15.77
N ASN A 175 13.52 5.11 -15.66
CA ASN A 175 13.60 6.46 -15.14
C ASN A 175 12.90 6.61 -13.77
N LYS A 176 12.58 5.49 -13.11
CA LYS A 176 11.80 5.46 -11.85
C LYS A 176 10.44 6.16 -11.96
N GLU A 177 9.81 6.05 -13.13
CA GLU A 177 8.55 6.69 -13.45
C GLU A 177 7.33 6.00 -12.81
N TYR A 178 7.49 4.74 -12.37
CA TYR A 178 6.46 3.95 -11.68
C TYR A 178 6.60 3.99 -10.15
N GLY A 179 5.60 3.47 -9.44
CA GLY A 179 5.55 3.46 -7.97
C GLY A 179 5.12 4.79 -7.38
N THR A 180 4.96 4.86 -6.07
CA THR A 180 4.29 5.98 -5.37
C THR A 180 4.99 7.33 -5.53
N THR A 181 6.30 7.33 -5.81
CA THR A 181 7.06 8.56 -6.07
C THR A 181 7.20 8.87 -7.56
N GLY A 182 6.84 7.92 -8.43
CA GLY A 182 7.01 7.99 -9.87
C GLY A 182 6.18 9.09 -10.52
N THR A 183 6.75 9.73 -11.55
CA THR A 183 6.11 10.83 -12.29
C THR A 183 4.86 10.36 -13.04
N LEU A 184 4.90 9.16 -13.61
CA LEU A 184 3.76 8.57 -14.32
C LEU A 184 2.63 8.24 -13.35
N THR A 185 2.94 7.60 -12.22
CA THR A 185 1.97 7.29 -11.16
C THR A 185 1.25 8.55 -10.67
N LYS A 186 1.99 9.65 -10.47
CA LYS A 186 1.41 10.96 -10.07
C LYS A 186 0.39 11.48 -11.05
N SER A 187 0.69 11.36 -12.35
CA SER A 187 -0.24 11.81 -13.39
C SER A 187 -1.47 10.91 -13.50
N GLN A 188 -1.32 9.61 -13.27
CA GLN A 188 -2.40 8.63 -13.45
C GLN A 188 -3.32 8.49 -12.24
N ARG A 189 -2.83 8.80 -11.04
CA ARG A 189 -3.56 8.60 -9.78
C ARG A 189 -3.75 9.93 -9.03
N PRO A 190 -4.31 10.99 -9.68
CA PRO A 190 -4.43 12.31 -9.06
C PRO A 190 -5.23 12.28 -7.75
N ASP A 191 -6.23 11.41 -7.64
CA ASP A 191 -7.07 11.29 -6.46
C ASP A 191 -6.30 10.84 -5.21
N PHE A 192 -5.30 9.97 -5.36
CA PHE A 192 -4.43 9.58 -4.25
C PHE A 192 -3.66 10.78 -3.70
N TYR A 193 -3.06 11.57 -4.60
CA TYR A 193 -2.24 12.72 -4.21
C TYR A 193 -3.09 13.90 -3.74
N SER A 194 -4.28 14.10 -4.30
CA SER A 194 -5.22 15.12 -3.84
C SER A 194 -5.67 14.82 -2.40
N ARG A 195 -6.06 13.57 -2.09
CA ARG A 195 -6.39 13.15 -0.71
C ARG A 195 -5.21 13.33 0.23
N ARG A 196 -4.00 12.94 -0.19
CA ARG A 196 -2.79 13.12 0.61
C ARG A 196 -2.54 14.60 0.90
N MET A 197 -2.64 15.46 -0.10
CA MET A 197 -2.47 16.92 0.03
C MET A 197 -3.54 17.53 0.94
N SER A 198 -4.82 17.17 0.77
CA SER A 198 -5.91 17.64 1.64
C SER A 198 -5.65 17.26 3.10
N LYS A 199 -5.17 16.03 3.37
CA LYS A 199 -4.84 15.59 4.73
C LYS A 199 -3.70 16.41 5.34
N GLU A 200 -2.65 16.70 4.57
CA GLU A 200 -1.55 17.58 5.00
C GLU A 200 -2.04 19.01 5.30
N LEU A 201 -2.90 19.57 4.44
CA LEU A 201 -3.50 20.89 4.65
C LEU A 201 -4.34 20.95 5.93
N THR A 202 -5.20 19.95 6.17
CA THR A 202 -6.01 19.85 7.39
C THR A 202 -5.14 19.68 8.64
N GLN A 203 -4.06 18.91 8.57
CA GLN A 203 -3.13 18.77 9.68
C GLN A 203 -2.45 20.10 10.01
N LYS A 204 -1.97 20.82 8.99
CA LYS A 204 -1.37 22.15 9.15
C LYS A 204 -2.36 23.16 9.75
N SER A 205 -3.60 23.23 9.24
CA SER A 205 -4.61 24.14 9.78
C SER A 205 -4.93 23.83 11.24
N SER A 206 -5.08 22.55 11.60
CA SER A 206 -5.34 22.12 12.97
C SER A 206 -4.18 22.45 13.92
N PHE A 207 -2.94 22.35 13.44
CA PHE A 207 -1.75 22.77 14.20
C PHE A 207 -1.71 24.28 14.41
N SER A 208 -1.90 25.07 13.36
CA SER A 208 -1.97 26.53 13.43
C SER A 208 -3.06 27.00 14.42
N GLN A 209 -4.24 26.39 14.39
CA GLN A 209 -5.32 26.68 15.34
C GLN A 209 -4.91 26.39 16.79
N ARG A 210 -4.25 25.26 17.07
CA ARG A 210 -3.74 24.93 18.41
C ARG A 210 -2.68 25.91 18.90
N VAL A 211 -1.78 26.35 18.02
CA VAL A 211 -0.74 27.34 18.34
C VAL A 211 -1.37 28.69 18.66
N ASN A 212 -2.30 29.18 17.82
CA ASN A 212 -2.99 30.45 18.04
C ASN A 212 -3.78 30.47 19.36
N GLN A 213 -4.44 29.37 19.72
CA GLN A 213 -5.16 29.23 20.99
C GLN A 213 -4.24 29.22 22.24
N ARG A 214 -2.97 28.84 22.08
CA ARG A 214 -1.98 28.85 23.18
C ARG A 214 -1.29 30.20 23.32
N ILE A 215 -0.97 30.88 22.21
CA ILE A 215 -0.33 32.19 22.23
C ILE A 215 -1.29 33.29 22.70
N GLY A 216 -2.58 33.20 22.36
CA GLY A 216 -3.61 34.15 22.81
C GLY A 216 -3.93 34.12 24.31
N ARG A 217 -3.38 33.18 25.09
CA ARG A 217 -3.56 33.08 26.55
C ARG A 217 -2.42 33.67 27.37
N THR A 218 -1.32 34.07 26.73
CA THR A 218 -0.19 34.73 27.41
C THR A 218 -0.21 36.23 27.10
N SER A 219 -1.30 36.93 27.45
CA SER A 219 -1.18 38.37 27.71
C SER A 219 -0.73 38.52 29.16
N THR A 220 0.57 38.54 29.41
CA THR A 220 1.07 39.16 30.63
C THR A 220 0.60 40.61 30.59
N SER A 221 -0.35 40.96 31.46
CA SER A 221 -0.74 42.34 31.69
C SER A 221 0.49 43.07 32.25
N VAL A 222 1.32 43.64 31.37
CA VAL A 222 2.34 44.60 31.76
C VAL A 222 1.57 45.85 32.15
N ARG A 223 1.20 45.91 33.43
CA ARG A 223 0.60 47.09 34.06
C ARG A 223 1.65 48.19 34.01
N SER A 224 1.55 49.07 33.03
CA SER A 224 2.34 50.29 32.95
C SER A 224 2.06 51.10 34.23
N ARG A 225 3.01 51.10 35.16
CA ARG A 225 3.03 52.04 36.28
C ARG A 225 3.32 53.42 35.68
N SER A 226 2.28 54.23 35.55
CA SER A 226 2.37 55.67 35.37
C SER A 226 3.25 56.26 36.48
N GLY A 227 4.44 56.73 36.10
CA GLY A 227 5.31 57.51 36.98
C GLY A 227 4.67 58.87 37.27
N SER A 228 4.20 59.05 38.49
CA SER A 228 3.84 60.35 39.06
C SER A 228 5.14 61.11 39.34
N VAL A 229 5.47 62.10 38.51
CA VAL A 229 6.49 63.10 38.82
C VAL A 229 5.91 64.04 39.88
N GLY A 230 6.46 63.98 41.09
CA GLY A 230 6.12 64.88 42.19
C GLY A 230 6.83 66.23 42.06
N LYS A 231 6.13 67.24 42.59
CA LYS A 231 6.50 68.64 42.92
C LYS A 231 7.94 69.09 42.72
#